data_AF-A0A7C8YME8-F1
#
_entry.id   AF-A0A7C8YME8-F1
#
_cell.length_a   1.000
_cell.length_b   1.000
_cell.length_c   1.000
_cell.angle_alpha   90.00
_cell.angle_beta   90.00
_cell.angle_gamma   90.00
#
_symmetry.space_group_name_H-M   'P 1'
#
loop_
_entity.id
_entity.type
_entity.pdbx_description
1 polymer ?
#
loop_
_entity_poly.entity_id
_entity_poly.type
_entity_poly.pdbx_seq_one_letter_code
_entity_poly.pdbx_strand_id
1 'polypeptide(L)'
;MEVKRRTAKSLISKLGSVSEQARIAALCELRLLTKTDPEIRPVIADEGAIPYIADTLYFSEALVQENAAATLLNLSISCRDALMSTPGVLDALSHALSYHT
;
A
#
# COMPACT_ATOMS: atom_id res chain seq x y z
N MET A 1 5.60 -7.77 -18.19
CA MET A 1 5.41 -8.22 -16.78
C MET A 1 6.67 -8.14 -15.93
N GLU A 2 7.85 -8.54 -16.41
CA GLU A 2 9.08 -8.54 -15.59
C GLU A 2 9.46 -7.15 -15.02
N VAL A 3 9.34 -6.09 -15.83
CA VAL A 3 9.62 -4.71 -15.39
C VAL A 3 8.68 -4.30 -14.25
N LYS A 4 7.37 -4.54 -14.38
CA LYS A 4 6.36 -4.23 -13.34
C LYS A 4 6.69 -4.94 -12.02
N ARG A 5 7.11 -6.21 -12.09
CA ARG A 5 7.50 -7.00 -10.90
C ARG A 5 8.77 -6.45 -10.24
N ARG A 6 9.79 -6.06 -11.03
CA ARG A 6 11.00 -5.40 -10.49
C ARG A 6 10.68 -4.06 -9.83
N THR A 7 9.82 -3.26 -10.44
CA THR A 7 9.36 -1.98 -9.86
C THR A 7 8.64 -2.21 -8.54
N ALA A 8 7.67 -3.15 -8.50
CA ALA A 8 6.94 -3.49 -7.28
C ALA A 8 7.90 -3.92 -6.16
N LYS A 9 8.82 -4.87 -6.42
CA LYS A 9 9.83 -5.31 -5.44
C LYS A 9 10.68 -4.16 -4.91
N SER A 10 11.15 -3.28 -5.79
CA SER A 10 11.97 -2.12 -5.41
C SER A 10 11.20 -1.17 -4.48
N LEU A 11 9.93 -0.89 -4.78
CA LEU A 11 9.10 -0.02 -3.97
C LEU A 11 8.75 -0.63 -2.61
N ILE A 12 8.42 -1.93 -2.58
CA ILE A 12 8.14 -2.64 -1.34
C ILE A 12 9.37 -2.70 -0.45
N SER A 13 10.56 -2.93 -1.02
CA SER A 13 11.82 -2.84 -0.28
C SER A 13 12.06 -1.44 0.30
N LYS A 14 11.69 -0.37 -0.42
CA LYS A 14 11.81 1.01 0.07
C LYS A 14 10.77 1.34 1.15
N LEU A 15 9.57 0.74 1.13
CA LEU A 15 8.56 0.88 2.20
C LEU A 15 9.07 0.37 3.55
N GLY A 16 9.94 -0.65 3.55
CA GLY A 16 10.61 -1.18 4.74
C GLY A 16 11.94 -0.51 5.08
N SER A 17 12.32 0.58 4.39
CA SER A 17 13.59 1.27 4.64
C SER A 17 13.59 2.00 5.98
N VAL A 18 14.75 2.14 6.62
CA VAL A 18 14.92 2.98 7.82
C VAL A 18 14.74 4.47 7.55
N SER A 19 14.86 4.90 6.29
CA SER A 19 14.68 6.29 5.91
C SER A 19 13.20 6.60 5.69
N GLU A 20 12.63 7.43 6.56
CA GLU A 20 11.24 7.89 6.45
C GLU A 20 10.94 8.51 5.08
N GLN A 21 11.83 9.38 4.60
CA GLN A 21 11.69 10.00 3.28
C GLN A 21 11.61 8.97 2.14
N ALA A 22 12.39 7.89 2.23
CA ALA A 22 12.34 6.81 1.23
C ALA A 22 11.02 6.03 1.30
N ARG A 23 10.49 5.79 2.50
CA ARG A 23 9.19 5.12 2.71
C ARG A 23 8.05 5.97 2.12
N ILE A 24 8.02 7.26 2.45
CA ILE A 24 6.98 8.20 1.96
C ILE A 24 7.03 8.29 0.44
N ALA A 25 8.21 8.44 -0.16
CA ALA A 25 8.38 8.49 -1.61
C ALA A 25 7.87 7.21 -2.28
N ALA A 26 8.24 6.04 -1.73
CA ALA A 26 7.78 4.75 -2.25
C ALA A 26 6.27 4.59 -2.17
N LEU A 27 5.65 5.02 -1.07
CA LEU A 27 4.20 4.96 -0.90
C LEU A 27 3.46 5.87 -1.88
N CYS A 28 3.97 7.09 -2.09
CA CYS A 28 3.42 8.04 -3.04
C CYS A 28 3.47 7.49 -4.48
N GLU A 29 4.59 6.83 -4.83
CA GLU A 29 4.76 6.17 -6.13
C GLU A 29 3.83 4.95 -6.29
N LEU A 30 3.68 4.13 -5.24
CA LEU A 30 2.71 3.02 -5.22
C LEU A 30 1.27 3.50 -5.41
N ARG A 31 0.89 4.61 -4.76
CA ARG A 31 -0.42 5.23 -4.97
C ARG A 31 -0.61 5.63 -6.43
N LEU A 32 0.39 6.29 -7.03
CA LEU A 32 0.33 6.73 -8.41
C LEU A 32 0.19 5.54 -9.37
N LEU A 33 1.04 4.52 -9.22
CA LEU A 33 1.05 3.34 -10.08
C LEU A 33 -0.26 2.56 -10.00
N THR A 34 -0.77 2.33 -8.78
CA THR A 34 -2.04 1.61 -8.60
C THR A 34 -3.24 2.39 -9.14
N LYS A 35 -3.15 3.73 -9.18
CA LYS A 35 -4.16 4.59 -9.79
C LYS A 35 -4.12 4.54 -11.32
N THR A 36 -2.94 4.60 -11.93
CA THR A 36 -2.79 4.79 -13.39
C THR A 36 -2.67 3.49 -14.18
N ASP A 37 -2.17 2.40 -13.58
CA ASP A 37 -1.95 1.13 -14.26
C ASP A 37 -2.68 -0.01 -13.56
N PRO A 38 -3.91 -0.38 -13.98
CA PRO A 38 -4.67 -1.44 -13.32
C PRO A 38 -3.97 -2.81 -13.37
N GLU A 39 -3.14 -3.05 -14.39
CA GLU A 39 -2.39 -4.30 -14.53
C GLU A 39 -1.24 -4.44 -13.51
N ILE A 40 -0.79 -3.35 -12.88
CA ILE A 40 0.27 -3.44 -11.85
C ILE A 40 -0.28 -3.86 -10.49
N ARG A 41 -1.57 -3.66 -10.24
CA ARG A 41 -2.23 -3.97 -8.96
C ARG A 41 -2.05 -5.43 -8.53
N PRO A 42 -2.35 -6.44 -9.37
CA PRO A 42 -2.11 -7.83 -9.00
C PRO A 42 -0.63 -8.14 -8.78
N VAL A 43 0.28 -7.47 -9.50
CA VAL A 43 1.73 -7.65 -9.30
C VAL A 43 2.17 -7.11 -7.94
N ILE A 44 1.68 -5.93 -7.54
CA ILE A 44 1.98 -5.35 -6.22
C ILE A 44 1.41 -6.21 -5.09
N ALA A 45 0.19 -6.73 -5.26
CA ALA A 45 -0.42 -7.62 -4.29
C ALA A 45 0.34 -8.94 -4.14
N ASP A 46 0.73 -9.58 -5.26
CA ASP A 46 1.50 -10.84 -5.30
C ASP A 46 2.89 -10.70 -4.67
N GLU A 47 3.51 -9.53 -4.78
CA GLU A 47 4.78 -9.21 -4.13
C GLU A 47 4.65 -8.89 -2.64
N GLY A 48 3.45 -9.06 -2.06
CA GLY A 48 3.24 -8.98 -0.62
C GLY A 48 3.19 -7.56 -0.07
N ALA A 49 2.83 -6.56 -0.88
CA ALA A 49 2.79 -5.16 -0.44
C ALA A 49 1.69 -4.87 0.58
N ILE A 50 0.57 -5.60 0.52
CA ILE A 50 -0.65 -5.32 1.32
C ILE A 50 -0.37 -5.19 2.83
N PRO A 51 0.31 -6.13 3.51
CA PRO A 51 0.60 -6.00 4.93
C PRO A 51 1.44 -4.76 5.26
N TYR A 52 2.42 -4.39 4.43
CA TYR A 52 3.23 -3.19 4.65
C TYR A 52 2.42 -1.90 4.50
N ILE A 53 1.52 -1.86 3.52
CA ILE A 53 0.66 -0.70 3.29
C ILE A 53 -0.38 -0.60 4.42
N ALA A 54 -0.92 -1.72 4.91
CA ALA A 54 -1.83 -1.74 6.04
C ALA A 54 -1.17 -1.27 7.34
N ASP A 55 0.05 -1.73 7.63
CA ASP A 55 0.84 -1.24 8.78
C ASP A 55 1.05 0.28 8.72
N THR A 56 1.17 0.82 7.50
CA THR A 56 1.34 2.26 7.28
C THR A 56 0.13 3.10 7.74
N LEU A 57 -1.05 2.49 7.91
CA LEU A 57 -2.24 3.19 8.42
C LEU A 57 -2.17 3.55 9.92
N TYR A 58 -1.26 2.92 10.68
CA TYR A 58 -1.07 3.24 12.10
C TYR A 58 -0.19 4.48 12.33
N PHE A 59 0.43 5.04 11.28
CA PHE A 59 1.24 6.25 11.40
C PHE A 59 0.33 7.48 11.52
N SER A 60 0.69 8.40 12.43
CA SER A 60 -0.10 9.61 12.70
C SER A 60 0.00 10.71 11.63
N GLU A 61 0.92 10.57 10.66
CA GLU A 61 1.07 11.56 9.60
C GLU A 61 -0.05 11.42 8.56
N ALA A 62 -0.91 12.43 8.46
CA ALA A 62 -2.08 12.44 7.59
C ALA A 62 -1.75 12.09 6.13
N LEU A 63 -0.72 12.73 5.57
CA LEU A 63 -0.28 12.49 4.19
C LEU A 63 0.04 11.00 3.96
N VAL A 64 0.76 10.38 4.90
CA VAL A 64 1.18 8.97 4.80
C VAL A 64 -0.03 8.05 4.89
N GLN A 65 -0.91 8.30 5.86
CA GLN A 65 -2.11 7.51 6.06
C GLN A 65 -3.08 7.61 4.86
N GLU A 66 -3.27 8.81 4.30
CA GLU A 66 -4.09 9.03 3.10
C GLU A 66 -3.52 8.30 1.88
N ASN A 67 -2.19 8.33 1.70
CA ASN A 67 -1.54 7.61 0.61
C ASN A 67 -1.70 6.09 0.77
N ALA A 68 -1.59 5.56 1.99
CA ALA A 68 -1.80 4.16 2.27
C ALA A 68 -3.26 3.73 2.02
N ALA A 69 -4.23 4.47 2.54
CA ALA A 69 -5.65 4.21 2.34
C ALA A 69 -6.04 4.23 0.85
N ALA A 70 -5.57 5.24 0.11
CA ALA A 70 -5.81 5.33 -1.33
C ALA A 70 -5.16 4.18 -2.12
N THR A 71 -3.97 3.74 -1.71
CA THR A 71 -3.30 2.59 -2.34
C THR A 71 -4.07 1.30 -2.09
N LEU A 72 -4.50 1.05 -0.85
CA LEU A 72 -5.35 -0.11 -0.51
C LEU A 72 -6.68 -0.08 -1.26
N LEU A 73 -7.31 1.09 -1.38
CA LEU A 73 -8.52 1.27 -2.17
C LEU A 73 -8.28 0.86 -3.63
N ASN A 74 -7.22 1.38 -4.26
CA ASN A 74 -6.90 1.04 -5.65
C ASN A 74 -6.64 -0.46 -5.83
N LEU A 75 -5.92 -1.08 -4.89
CA LEU A 75 -5.67 -2.53 -4.91
C LEU A 75 -6.97 -3.32 -4.75
N SER A 76 -7.88 -2.90 -3.88
CA SER A 76 -9.14 -3.60 -3.63
C SER A 76 -10.02 -3.76 -4.88
N ILE A 77 -9.90 -2.85 -5.84
CA ILE A 77 -10.65 -2.89 -7.12
C ILE A 77 -10.26 -4.12 -7.96
N SER A 78 -9.02 -4.60 -7.86
CA SER A 78 -8.51 -5.70 -8.69
C SER A 78 -8.06 -6.92 -7.87
N CYS A 79 -7.85 -6.75 -6.56
CA CYS A 79 -7.21 -7.73 -5.67
C CYS A 79 -7.98 -7.86 -4.35
N ARG A 80 -9.31 -7.83 -4.40
CA ARG A 80 -10.18 -7.88 -3.21
C ARG A 80 -9.89 -9.10 -2.35
N ASP A 81 -9.82 -10.30 -2.93
CA ASP A 81 -9.61 -11.54 -2.18
C ASP A 81 -8.27 -11.56 -1.44
N ALA A 82 -7.20 -11.08 -2.08
CA ALA A 82 -5.88 -10.96 -1.45
C ALA A 82 -5.91 -9.97 -0.27
N LEU A 83 -6.61 -8.84 -0.43
CA LEU A 83 -6.75 -7.84 0.62
C LEU A 83 -7.56 -8.38 1.82
N MET A 84 -8.66 -9.08 1.55
CA MET A 84 -9.50 -9.69 2.59
C MET A 84 -8.83 -10.88 3.29
N SER A 85 -7.93 -11.57 2.59
CA SER A 85 -7.15 -12.69 3.15
C SER A 85 -5.93 -12.23 3.95
N THR A 86 -5.59 -10.94 3.91
CA THR A 86 -4.43 -10.41 4.65
C THR A 86 -4.84 -10.06 6.09
N PRO A 87 -4.27 -10.71 7.12
CA PRO A 87 -4.59 -10.42 8.50
C PRO A 87 -4.25 -8.97 8.88
N GLY A 88 -5.06 -8.37 9.76
CA GLY A 88 -4.81 -7.03 10.30
C GLY A 88 -5.17 -5.86 9.39
N VAL A 89 -5.55 -6.09 8.12
CA VAL A 89 -6.01 -5.00 7.22
C VAL A 89 -7.27 -4.33 7.76
N LEU A 90 -8.24 -5.11 8.23
CA LEU A 90 -9.48 -4.56 8.77
C LEU A 90 -9.24 -3.80 10.08
N ASP A 91 -8.36 -4.30 10.95
CA ASP A 91 -7.96 -3.61 12.19
C ASP A 91 -7.28 -2.27 11.87
N ALA A 92 -6.37 -2.26 10.90
CA ALA A 92 -5.66 -1.04 10.48
C ALA A 92 -6.62 0.00 9.89
N LEU A 93 -7.59 -0.43 9.07
CA LEU A 93 -8.64 0.44 8.54
C LEU A 93 -9.56 0.96 9.65
N SER A 94 -9.98 0.10 10.58
CA SER A 94 -10.81 0.50 11.73
C SER A 94 -10.08 1.52 12.60
N HIS A 95 -8.79 1.30 12.86
CA HIS A 95 -7.96 2.23 13.60
C HIS A 95 -7.88 3.59 12.90
N ALA A 96 -7.53 3.60 11.60
CA ALA A 96 -7.45 4.84 10.83
C ALA A 96 -8.77 5.61 10.88
N LEU A 97 -9.91 4.95 10.65
CA LEU A 97 -11.23 5.59 10.68
C LEU A 97 -11.63 6.14 12.06
N SER A 98 -11.17 5.50 13.14
CA SER A 98 -11.50 5.93 14.51
C SER A 98 -10.76 7.19 14.96
N TYR A 99 -9.67 7.57 14.28
CA TYR A 99 -8.89 8.77 14.59
C TYR A 99 -9.30 10.00 13.76
N HIS A 100 -10.22 9.85 12.80
CA HIS A 100 -10.74 10.93 11.94
C HIS A 100 -12.13 11.44 12.36
N THR A 101 -12.61 11.11 13.56
CA THR A 101 -13.87 11.61 14.15
C THR A 101 -13.60 12.51 15.34
#